data_AF-A0A2W6ZQR2-F1
#
_entry.id   AF-A0A2W6ZQR2-F1
#
_cell.length_a   1.000
_cell.length_b   1.000
_cell.length_c   1.000
_cell.angle_alpha   90.00
_cell.angle_beta   90.00
_cell.angle_gamma   90.00
#
_symmetry.space_group_name_H-M   'P 1'
#
loop_
_entity.id
_entity.type
_entity.pdbx_description
1 polymer ?
#
loop_
_entity_poly.entity_id
_entity_poly.type
_entity_poly.pdbx_seq_one_letter_code
_entity_poly.pdbx_strand_id
1 'polypeptide(L)'
;MTVGQLFLNSLSTGVITPDELSWLAHQQDRFSRIEEATALRLGRLIDQGAIQLGCRIPAAKLQHDSVREHWIEPLGRNRHH
;
A
#
# COMPACT_ATOMS: atom_id res chain seq x y z
N MET A 1 3.02 -1.55 14.75
CA MET A 1 2.04 -0.70 14.03
C MET A 1 0.84 -0.51 14.95
N THR A 2 0.24 0.69 14.97
CA THR A 2 -1.05 0.95 15.66
C THR A 2 -2.16 1.13 14.63
N VAL A 3 -3.43 1.02 15.05
CA VAL A 3 -4.58 1.26 14.16
C VAL A 3 -4.55 2.69 13.60
N GLY A 4 -4.19 3.67 14.43
CA GLY A 4 -4.07 5.06 14.00
C GLY A 4 -2.97 5.28 12.95
N GLN A 5 -1.80 4.66 13.11
CA GLN A 5 -0.73 4.74 12.12
C GLN A 5 -1.14 4.13 10.79
N LEU A 6 -1.76 2.94 10.83
CA LEU A 6 -2.25 2.27 9.64
C LEU A 6 -3.31 3.14 8.94
N PHE A 7 -4.28 3.66 9.69
CA PHE A 7 -5.33 4.52 9.15
C PHE A 7 -4.76 5.76 8.43
N LEU A 8 -3.83 6.47 9.07
CA LEU A 8 -3.19 7.64 8.48
C LEU A 8 -2.35 7.28 7.24
N ASN A 9 -1.62 6.15 7.28
CA ASN A 9 -0.86 5.67 6.14
C ASN A 9 -1.78 5.35 4.96
N SER A 10 -2.87 4.60 5.20
CA SER A 10 -3.84 4.24 4.18
C SER A 10 -4.57 5.46 3.60
N LEU A 11 -4.88 6.47 4.40
CA LEU A 11 -5.41 7.74 3.92
C LEU A 11 -4.40 8.51 3.07
N SER A 12 -3.13 8.55 3.49
CA SER A 12 -2.09 9.28 2.78
C SER A 12 -1.73 8.63 1.44
N THR A 13 -1.76 7.30 1.34
CA THR A 13 -1.39 6.59 0.11
C THR A 13 -2.60 6.19 -0.74
N GLY A 14 -3.82 6.26 -0.20
CA GLY A 14 -5.03 5.73 -0.84
C GLY A 14 -5.02 4.20 -0.98
N VAL A 15 -4.11 3.51 -0.30
CA VAL A 15 -3.87 2.07 -0.43
C VAL A 15 -3.71 1.46 0.94
N ILE A 16 -4.32 0.31 1.17
CA ILE A 16 -4.06 -0.59 2.29
C ILE A 16 -3.51 -1.92 1.75
N THR A 17 -2.51 -2.50 2.41
CA THR A 17 -1.96 -3.79 1.98
C THR A 17 -2.71 -4.99 2.57
N PRO A 18 -2.65 -6.17 1.93
CA PRO A 18 -3.17 -7.41 2.52
C PRO A 18 -2.61 -7.70 3.91
N ASP A 19 -1.31 -7.45 4.14
CA ASP A 19 -0.67 -7.67 5.44
C ASP A 19 -1.20 -6.70 6.51
N GLU A 20 -1.43 -5.44 6.15
CA GLU A 20 -2.02 -4.44 7.04
C GLU A 20 -3.46 -4.78 7.38
N LEU A 21 -4.25 -5.19 6.39
CA LEU A 21 -5.65 -5.59 6.59
C LEU A 21 -5.74 -6.88 7.41
N SER A 22 -4.85 -7.85 7.16
CA SER A 22 -4.73 -9.07 7.96
C SER A 22 -4.35 -8.74 9.39
N TRP A 23 -3.37 -7.85 9.61
CA TRP A 23 -2.99 -7.40 10.94
C TRP A 23 -4.17 -6.74 11.69
N LEU A 24 -4.97 -5.89 11.01
CA LEU A 24 -6.18 -5.32 11.58
C LEU A 24 -7.18 -6.39 12.02
N ALA A 25 -7.44 -7.39 11.17
CA ALA A 25 -8.38 -8.46 11.46
C ALA A 25 -7.94 -9.31 12.67
N HIS A 26 -6.63 -9.59 12.80
CA HIS A 26 -6.10 -10.37 13.92
C HIS A 26 -6.08 -9.60 15.26
N GLN A 27 -6.12 -8.27 15.22
CA GLN A 27 -5.97 -7.44 16.42
C GLN A 27 -7.31 -6.90 16.96
N GLN A 28 -8.44 -7.27 16.35
CA GLN A 28 -9.78 -6.75 16.67
C GLN A 28 -10.14 -6.87 18.15
N ASP A 29 -9.82 -7.99 18.80
CA ASP A 29 -10.13 -8.24 20.21
C ASP A 29 -9.36 -7.32 21.18
N ARG A 30 -8.36 -6.60 20.70
CA ARG A 30 -7.46 -5.76 21.50
C ARG A 30 -7.67 -4.27 21.28
N PHE A 31 -8.63 -3.89 20.45
CA PHE A 31 -8.89 -2.49 20.14
C PHE A 31 -9.57 -1.78 21.31
N SER A 32 -9.10 -0.57 21.59
CA SER A 32 -9.92 0.41 22.30
C SER A 32 -11.13 0.80 21.46
N ARG A 33 -12.15 1.38 22.10
CA ARG A 33 -13.35 1.88 21.40
C ARG A 33 -13.03 2.86 20.25
N ILE A 34 -11.97 3.66 20.41
CA ILE A 34 -11.53 4.63 19.40
C ILE A 34 -10.90 3.88 18.22
N GLU A 35 -10.06 2.89 18.49
CA GLU A 35 -9.43 2.07 17.46
C GLU A 35 -10.46 1.24 16.69
N GLU A 36 -11.46 0.68 17.37
CA GLU A 36 -12.57 -0.02 16.74
C GLU A 36 -13.36 0.91 15.80
N ALA A 37 -13.74 2.10 16.26
CA ALA A 37 -14.40 3.11 15.42
C ALA A 37 -13.54 3.52 14.20
N THR A 38 -12.21 3.57 14.39
CA THR A 38 -11.25 3.88 13.30
C THR A 38 -11.17 2.74 12.29
N ALA A 39 -11.11 1.49 12.75
CA ALA A 39 -11.11 0.31 11.90
C ALA A 39 -12.42 0.18 11.11
N LEU A 40 -13.58 0.46 11.74
CA LEU A 40 -14.87 0.50 11.06
C LEU A 40 -14.94 1.59 10.00
N ARG A 41 -14.41 2.78 10.29
CA ARG A 41 -14.32 3.88 9.30
C ARG A 41 -13.43 3.48 8.12
N LEU A 42 -12.30 2.84 8.40
CA LEU A 42 -11.40 2.34 7.37
C LEU A 42 -12.09 1.31 6.48
N GLY A 43 -12.84 0.36 7.05
CA GLY A 43 -13.66 -0.60 6.30
C GLY A 43 -14.62 0.09 5.33
N ARG A 44 -15.36 1.11 5.79
CA ARG A 44 -16.27 1.87 4.92
C ARG A 44 -15.56 2.59 3.78
N LEU A 45 -14.35 3.11 4.00
CA LEU A 45 -13.56 3.75 2.95
C LEU A 45 -13.08 2.73 1.90
N ILE A 46 -12.79 1.51 2.33
CA ILE A 46 -12.46 0.40 1.42
C ILE A 46 -13.69 0.02 0.60
N ASP A 47 -14.84 -0.17 1.24
CA ASP A 47 -16.09 -0.54 0.56
C ASP A 47 -16.54 0.52 -0.47
N GLN A 48 -16.25 1.80 -0.21
CA GLN A 48 -16.53 2.91 -1.11
C GLN A 48 -15.51 3.06 -2.25
N GLY A 49 -14.41 2.30 -2.23
CA GLY A 49 -13.30 2.43 -3.19
C GLY A 49 -12.42 3.67 -2.96
N ALA A 50 -12.60 4.40 -1.86
CA ALA A 50 -11.76 5.54 -1.50
C ALA A 50 -10.36 5.11 -1.05
N ILE A 51 -10.23 3.90 -0.50
CA ILE A 51 -8.96 3.23 -0.20
C ILE A 51 -8.95 1.89 -0.93
N GLN A 52 -7.91 1.64 -1.72
CA GLN A 52 -7.79 0.41 -2.49
C GLN A 52 -6.96 -0.64 -1.76
N LEU A 53 -7.34 -1.92 -1.92
CA LEU A 53 -6.47 -3.03 -1.54
C LEU A 53 -5.33 -3.14 -2.58
N GLY A 54 -4.08 -3.11 -2.15
CA GLY A 54 -2.96 -3.12 -3.08
C GLY A 54 -1.60 -3.37 -2.44
N CYS A 55 -0.54 -3.01 -3.17
CA CYS A 55 0.83 -3.12 -2.68
C CYS A 55 1.53 -1.75 -2.74
N ARG A 56 2.47 -1.51 -1.82
CA ARG A 56 3.32 -0.31 -1.86
C ARG A 56 4.66 -0.70 -2.47
N ILE A 57 4.94 -0.19 -3.66
CA ILE A 57 6.20 -0.45 -4.34
C ILE A 57 7.28 0.46 -3.75
N PRO A 58 8.42 -0.08 -3.27
CA PRO A 58 9.51 0.75 -2.79
C PRO A 58 10.02 1.70 -3.88
N ALA A 59 10.28 2.95 -3.54
CA ALA A 59 10.80 3.94 -4.49
C ALA A 59 12.11 3.47 -5.16
N ALA A 60 12.96 2.75 -4.43
CA ALA A 60 14.19 2.17 -4.97
C ALA A 60 13.93 1.18 -6.12
N LYS A 61 12.86 0.38 -6.03
CA LYS A 61 12.46 -0.54 -7.10
C LYS A 61 11.96 0.23 -8.33
N LEU A 62 11.13 1.25 -8.12
CA LEU A 62 10.66 2.12 -9.21
C LEU A 62 11.81 2.82 -9.93
N GLN A 63 12.81 3.31 -9.18
CA GLN A 63 14.02 3.91 -9.76
C GLN A 63 14.84 2.90 -10.56
N HIS A 64 15.06 1.70 -10.01
CA HIS A 64 15.77 0.64 -10.72
C HIS A 64 15.07 0.23 -12.02
N ASP A 65 13.75 0.04 -11.98
CA ASP A 65 12.96 -0.33 -13.15
C ASP A 65 13.00 0.78 -14.22
N SER A 66 12.90 2.05 -13.79
CA SER A 66 13.07 3.20 -14.69
C SER A 66 14.45 3.24 -15.35
N VAL A 67 15.53 3.00 -14.60
CA VAL A 67 16.89 2.92 -15.18
C VAL A 67 16.99 1.77 -16.17
N ARG A 68 16.42 0.61 -15.85
CA ARG A 68 16.47 -0.56 -16.73
C ARG A 68 15.77 -0.31 -18.06
N GLU A 69 14.55 0.20 -18.03
CA GLU A 69 13.75 0.43 -19.24
C GLU A 69 14.29 1.58 -20.10
N HIS A 70 14.75 2.68 -19.49
CA HIS A 70 15.13 3.88 -20.24
C HIS A 70 16.61 3.93 -20.63
N TRP A 71 17.48 3.22 -19.90
CA TRP A 71 18.93 3.30 -20.12
C TRP A 71 19.55 1.98 -20.54
N ILE A 72 19.12 0.85 -19.97
CA ILE A 72 19.79 -0.45 -20.17
C ILE A 72 19.19 -1.21 -21.38
N GLU A 73 17.86 -1.34 -21.44
CA GLU A 73 17.17 -2.05 -22.53
C GLU A 73 17.38 -1.44 -23.93
N PRO A 74 17.41 -0.11 -24.12
CA PRO A 74 17.64 0.51 -25.44
C PRO A 74 19.03 0.20 -26.02
N LEU A 75 20.04 -0.01 -25.15
CA LEU A 75 21.40 -0.36 -25.57
C LEU A 75 21.49 -1.79 -26.13
N GLY A 76 20.61 -2.70 -25.69
CA GLY A 76 20.49 -4.05 -26.25
C GLY A 76 19.76 -4.08 -27.59
N ARG A 77 18.73 -3.23 -27.75
CA ARG A 77 17.93 -3.15 -28.99
C ARG A 77 18.73 -2.62 -30.19
N ASN A 78 19.62 -1.65 -29.97
CA ASN A 78 20.48 -1.07 -31.02
C ASN A 78 21.65 -1.96 -31.45
N ARG A 79 21.85 -3.14 -30.84
CA ARG A 79 22.91 -4.08 -31.23
C ARG A 79 22.47 -5.11 -32.27
N HIS A 80 21.17 -5.17 -32.58
CA HIS A 80 20.59 -6.14 -33.51
C HIS A 80 20.14 -5.51 -34.84
N HIS A 81 20.68 -4.34 -35.20
CA HIS A 81 20.35 -3.65 -36.44
C HIS A 81 21.59 -3.40 -37.30
#